data_AF-A0A259E4T1-F1
#
_entry.id   AF-A0A259E4T1-F1
#
_cell.length_a   1.000
_cell.length_b   1.000
_cell.length_c   1.000
_cell.angle_alpha   90.00
_cell.angle_beta   90.00
_cell.angle_gamma   90.00
#
_symmetry.space_group_name_H-M   'P 1'
#
loop_
_entity.id
_entity.type
_entity.pdbx_description
1 polymer ?
#
loop_
_entity_poly.entity_id
_entity_poly.type
_entity_poly.pdbx_seq_one_letter_code
_entity_poly.pdbx_strand_id
1 'polypeptide(L)'
;MHCITVVKINSEILIWARETAGLDLETAARKIALNAARGMSGAERLKAIEAGDVVPSAALLRRMADKYHRPILTFYLPRVPAPPQFGQDFRALPDQGDESNILLATLLRDVKARQTLVRETLEEDDDAVEVKLVGSAKGIRDAAELSAAIACAIDFDRAAYRAQAKGEDAFAYLRTLVEAKGVFVLLAGDCGHWSTAIEVEIFRGFAIADHLAPFIVINDQDAKSAWAFTLLHELAHLLVGETGVSGGTPAAGLEQLCNDAAAAVLVERAEVVELRWLLRDSDSDINVIKGFADQARISQSMVAYQLFRVGVIGEGRWRELRDTFRRLWVTQKDRERERNRSKDGGPNWYVVRRHRLGSAILAVARQGMADGSLTPTRAARMLGVKPMNVYPLLAEPRRATA
;
A
#
# COMPACT_ATOMS: atom_id res chain seq x y z
N MET A 1 -53.67 -0.01 5.16
CA MET A 1 -52.70 0.94 5.73
C MET A 1 -51.30 0.38 5.49
N HIS A 2 -50.59 0.87 4.47
CA HIS A 2 -49.20 0.49 4.24
C HIS A 2 -48.34 1.28 5.22
N CYS A 3 -47.84 0.61 6.26
CA CYS A 3 -46.91 1.17 7.21
C CYS A 3 -45.58 1.39 6.47
N ILE A 4 -45.31 2.62 6.03
CA ILE A 4 -44.01 3.01 5.50
C ILE A 4 -43.04 2.92 6.67
N THR A 5 -42.26 1.84 6.70
CA THR A 5 -41.14 1.68 7.62
C THR A 5 -40.13 2.75 7.25
N VAL A 6 -40.11 3.86 7.99
CA VAL A 6 -39.06 4.87 7.85
C VAL A 6 -37.75 4.19 8.21
N VAL A 7 -36.92 3.91 7.20
CA VAL A 7 -35.60 3.30 7.40
C VAL A 7 -34.80 4.24 8.31
N LYS A 8 -34.66 3.84 9.57
CA LYS A 8 -34.00 4.64 10.59
C LYS A 8 -32.50 4.61 10.34
N ILE A 9 -31.90 5.77 10.08
CA ILE A 9 -30.45 5.92 9.94
C ILE A 9 -29.82 5.56 11.29
N ASN A 10 -28.82 4.68 11.26
CA ASN A 10 -28.15 4.24 12.48
C ASN A 10 -27.12 5.30 12.90
N SER A 11 -27.36 5.94 14.05
CA SER A 11 -26.49 6.93 14.67
C SER A 11 -25.06 6.42 14.93
N GLU A 12 -24.92 5.16 15.33
CA GLU A 12 -23.60 4.52 15.54
C GLU A 12 -22.81 4.43 14.25
N ILE A 13 -23.49 4.29 13.10
CA ILE A 13 -22.83 4.27 11.79
C ILE A 13 -22.39 5.65 11.35
N LEU A 14 -23.12 6.70 11.71
CA LEU A 14 -22.70 8.08 11.43
C LEU A 14 -21.42 8.42 12.18
N ILE A 15 -21.38 8.08 13.48
CA ILE A 15 -20.20 8.21 14.34
C ILE A 15 -19.05 7.39 13.76
N TRP A 16 -19.27 6.08 13.56
CA TRP A 16 -18.27 5.19 13.00
C TRP A 16 -17.75 5.68 11.66
N ALA A 17 -18.61 6.13 10.73
CA ALA A 17 -18.19 6.58 9.41
C ALA A 17 -17.32 7.83 9.47
N ARG A 18 -17.66 8.79 10.35
CA ARG A 18 -16.86 10.01 10.59
C ARG A 18 -15.51 9.66 11.20
N GLU A 19 -15.53 8.90 12.30
CA GLU A 19 -14.33 8.54 13.05
C GLU A 19 -13.41 7.69 12.19
N THR A 20 -13.95 6.68 11.50
CA THR A 20 -13.20 5.88 10.52
C THR A 20 -12.91 6.59 9.20
N ALA A 21 -13.16 7.89 9.10
CA ALA A 21 -12.63 8.75 8.04
C ALA A 21 -11.55 9.72 8.57
N GLY A 22 -11.15 9.60 9.85
CA GLY A 22 -10.15 10.44 10.49
C GLY A 22 -10.62 11.89 10.69
N LEU A 23 -11.92 12.09 10.92
CA LEU A 23 -12.49 13.43 11.04
C LEU A 23 -12.99 13.69 12.46
N ASP A 24 -12.44 14.70 13.13
CA ASP A 24 -13.08 15.29 14.31
C ASP A 24 -14.38 16.01 13.93
N LEU A 25 -15.20 16.36 14.94
CA LEU A 25 -16.51 16.99 14.70
C LEU A 25 -16.42 18.33 13.95
N GLU A 26 -15.40 19.14 14.23
CA GLU A 26 -15.21 20.45 13.61
C GLU A 26 -14.81 20.34 12.14
N THR A 27 -13.82 19.49 11.85
CA THR A 27 -13.32 19.21 10.52
C THR A 27 -14.38 18.52 9.68
N ALA A 28 -15.12 17.56 10.25
CA ALA A 28 -16.23 16.91 9.59
C ALA A 28 -17.33 17.92 9.22
N ALA A 29 -17.79 18.73 10.18
CA ALA A 29 -18.80 19.76 9.95
C ALA A 29 -18.39 20.73 8.84
N ARG A 30 -17.13 21.18 8.83
CA ARG A 30 -16.58 22.02 7.77
C ARG A 30 -16.56 21.31 6.41
N LYS A 31 -16.05 20.06 6.34
CA LYS A 31 -15.93 19.31 5.07
C LYS A 31 -17.29 18.97 4.46
N ILE A 32 -18.30 18.67 5.27
CA ILE A 32 -19.67 18.38 4.80
C ILE A 32 -20.52 19.65 4.63
N ALA A 33 -19.91 20.84 4.77
CA ALA A 33 -20.55 22.14 4.68
C ALA A 33 -21.78 22.27 5.61
N LEU A 34 -21.66 21.78 6.84
CA LEU A 34 -22.67 21.94 7.89
C LEU A 34 -22.37 23.22 8.67
N ASN A 35 -22.91 24.34 8.19
CA ASN A 35 -22.68 25.66 8.78
C ASN A 35 -23.42 25.86 10.11
N ALA A 36 -23.03 26.87 10.88
CA ALA A 36 -23.75 27.26 12.08
C ALA A 36 -25.21 27.64 11.75
N ALA A 37 -26.15 27.21 12.60
CA ALA A 37 -27.56 27.54 12.46
C ALA A 37 -28.27 27.36 13.80
N ARG A 38 -29.31 28.18 14.07
CA ARG A 38 -30.13 28.09 15.29
C ARG A 38 -29.31 28.20 16.59
N GLY A 39 -28.29 29.06 16.60
CA GLY A 39 -27.42 29.25 17.76
C GLY A 39 -26.43 28.12 18.03
N MET A 40 -26.37 27.11 17.17
CA MET A 40 -25.43 25.98 17.28
C MET A 40 -24.34 26.08 16.21
N SER A 41 -23.10 25.74 16.58
CA SER A 41 -21.99 25.56 15.67
C SER A 41 -22.22 24.37 14.72
N GLY A 42 -21.44 24.29 13.64
CA GLY A 42 -21.49 23.14 12.74
C GLY A 42 -21.21 21.82 13.47
N ALA A 43 -20.22 21.80 14.36
CA ALA A 43 -19.85 20.64 15.16
C ALA A 43 -20.95 20.24 16.15
N GLU A 44 -21.60 21.20 16.82
CA GLU A 44 -22.71 20.92 17.74
C GLU A 44 -23.92 20.33 17.00
N ARG A 45 -24.20 20.84 15.79
CA ARG A 45 -25.24 20.28 14.93
C ARG A 45 -24.90 18.87 14.47
N LEU A 46 -23.64 18.61 14.13
CA LEU A 46 -23.18 17.26 13.77
C LEU A 46 -23.32 16.30 14.94
N LYS A 47 -22.96 16.74 16.15
CA LYS A 47 -23.13 15.96 17.38
C LYS A 47 -24.59 15.59 17.66
N ALA A 48 -25.54 16.51 17.45
CA ALA A 48 -26.97 16.24 17.59
C ALA A 48 -27.48 15.22 16.54
N ILE A 49 -26.93 15.26 15.33
CA ILE A 49 -27.21 14.26 14.29
C ILE A 49 -26.67 12.88 14.69
N GLU A 50 -25.44 12.83 15.21
CA GLU A 50 -24.77 11.62 15.70
C GLU A 50 -25.39 11.05 16.98
N ALA A 51 -26.09 11.87 17.77
CA ALA A 51 -26.90 11.41 18.90
C ALA A 51 -28.25 10.82 18.45
N GLY A 52 -28.66 11.03 17.19
CA GLY A 52 -29.97 10.65 16.68
C GLY A 52 -31.09 11.64 16.99
N ASP A 53 -30.77 12.80 17.57
CA ASP A 53 -31.74 13.86 17.89
C ASP A 53 -32.25 14.56 16.63
N VAL A 54 -31.43 14.58 15.56
CA VAL A 54 -31.74 15.22 14.28
C VAL A 54 -31.49 14.26 13.14
N VAL A 55 -32.52 14.00 12.34
CA VAL A 55 -32.40 13.18 11.13
C VAL A 55 -31.69 13.99 10.03
N PRO A 56 -30.56 13.52 9.48
CA PRO A 56 -29.86 14.24 8.42
C PRO A 56 -30.64 14.15 7.10
N SER A 57 -30.59 15.22 6.31
CA SER A 57 -31.21 15.21 4.97
C SER A 57 -30.45 14.31 4.00
N ALA A 58 -31.12 13.79 2.97
CA ALA A 58 -30.47 12.98 1.93
C ALA A 58 -29.30 13.72 1.24
N ALA A 59 -29.40 15.05 1.08
CA ALA A 59 -28.31 15.86 0.56
C ALA A 59 -27.11 15.93 1.51
N LEU A 60 -27.36 16.01 2.83
CA LEU A 60 -26.29 15.95 3.83
C LEU A 60 -25.64 14.57 3.87
N LEU A 61 -26.44 13.49 3.80
CA LEU A 61 -25.92 12.12 3.72
C LEU A 61 -25.04 11.89 2.49
N ARG A 62 -25.38 12.46 1.32
CA ARG A 62 -24.50 12.39 0.13
C ARG A 62 -23.16 13.10 0.36
N ARG A 63 -23.17 14.26 1.03
CA ARG A 63 -21.92 14.95 1.39
C ARG A 63 -21.12 14.17 2.42
N MET A 64 -21.78 13.57 3.42
CA MET A 64 -21.14 12.66 4.36
C MET A 64 -20.54 11.44 3.64
N ALA A 65 -21.28 10.80 2.74
CA ALA A 65 -20.79 9.68 1.93
C ALA A 65 -19.52 10.04 1.15
N ASP A 66 -19.53 11.19 0.47
CA ASP A 66 -18.39 11.71 -0.28
C ASP A 66 -17.18 12.02 0.62
N LYS A 67 -17.40 12.75 1.72
CA LYS A 67 -16.32 13.23 2.60
C LYS A 67 -15.80 12.19 3.58
N TYR A 68 -16.63 11.21 3.94
CA TYR A 68 -16.27 10.11 4.82
C TYR A 68 -15.80 8.90 4.01
N HIS A 69 -15.79 9.00 2.68
CA HIS A 69 -15.41 7.92 1.76
C HIS A 69 -16.19 6.64 2.05
N ARG A 70 -17.53 6.76 2.15
CA ARG A 70 -18.45 5.63 2.36
C ARG A 70 -19.50 5.59 1.26
N PRO A 71 -19.86 4.40 0.74
CA PRO A 71 -21.09 4.25 -0.01
C PRO A 71 -22.28 4.79 0.80
N ILE A 72 -23.19 5.53 0.17
CA ILE A 72 -24.35 6.10 0.87
C ILE A 72 -25.20 5.02 1.58
N LEU A 73 -25.24 3.81 1.01
CA LEU A 73 -25.93 2.65 1.57
C LEU A 73 -25.37 2.22 2.93
N THR A 74 -24.10 2.54 3.23
CA THR A 74 -23.49 2.22 4.52
C THR A 74 -24.26 2.82 5.69
N PHE A 75 -24.78 4.05 5.56
CA PHE A 75 -25.54 4.74 6.61
C PHE A 75 -26.90 4.07 6.95
N TYR A 76 -27.32 3.10 6.16
CA TYR A 76 -28.56 2.35 6.34
C TYR A 76 -28.33 0.92 6.85
N LEU A 77 -27.09 0.53 7.16
CA LEU A 77 -26.82 -0.78 7.75
C LEU A 77 -27.39 -0.85 9.18
N PRO A 78 -27.81 -2.04 9.65
CA PRO A 78 -28.38 -2.19 10.97
C PRO A 78 -27.35 -2.09 12.10
N ARG A 79 -26.06 -2.32 11.81
CA ARG A 79 -24.94 -2.25 12.78
C ARG A 79 -23.64 -1.88 12.09
N VAL A 80 -22.69 -1.36 12.86
CA VAL A 80 -21.33 -1.08 12.40
C VAL A 80 -20.69 -2.36 11.81
N PRO A 81 -20.10 -2.30 10.59
CA PRO A 81 -19.42 -3.45 10.01
C PRO A 81 -18.15 -3.79 10.79
N ALA A 82 -17.86 -5.09 10.94
CA ALA A 82 -16.65 -5.57 11.62
C ALA A 82 -15.38 -5.02 10.96
N PRO A 83 -14.36 -4.62 11.75
CA PRO A 83 -13.10 -4.14 11.20
C PRO A 83 -12.37 -5.27 10.44
N PRO A 84 -11.68 -4.94 9.33
CA PRO A 84 -10.78 -5.88 8.70
C PRO A 84 -9.65 -6.25 9.67
N GLN A 85 -9.37 -7.54 9.81
CA GLN A 85 -8.21 -8.04 10.53
C GLN A 85 -7.06 -8.19 9.54
N PHE A 86 -5.87 -7.73 9.92
CA PHE A 86 -4.71 -7.72 9.04
C PHE A 86 -3.58 -8.62 9.59
N GLY A 87 -2.68 -9.08 8.72
CA GLY A 87 -1.48 -9.87 9.07
C GLY A 87 -0.48 -9.11 9.97
N GLN A 88 0.63 -9.71 10.41
CA GLN A 88 1.49 -9.09 11.45
C GLN A 88 2.44 -7.98 10.95
N ASP A 89 2.35 -7.59 9.69
CA ASP A 89 3.18 -6.52 9.10
C ASP A 89 2.74 -5.09 9.50
N PHE A 90 1.73 -4.98 10.38
CA PHE A 90 1.41 -3.75 11.12
C PHE A 90 2.21 -3.72 12.40
N ARG A 91 3.41 -3.13 12.33
CA ARG A 91 4.36 -3.02 13.45
C ARG A 91 4.00 -1.88 14.41
N ALA A 92 2.74 -1.89 14.82
CA ALA A 92 2.22 -1.48 16.11
C ALA A 92 0.73 -1.81 16.02
N LEU A 93 0.19 -2.53 16.99
CA LEU A 93 -1.25 -2.44 17.28
C LEU A 93 -1.38 -1.35 18.35
N PRO A 94 -1.46 -0.05 17.99
CA PRO A 94 -2.06 0.90 18.89
C PRO A 94 -3.56 0.60 18.97
N ASP A 95 -4.14 1.03 20.08
CA ASP A 95 -5.49 0.74 20.53
C ASP A 95 -6.56 0.88 19.44
N GLN A 96 -7.67 0.14 19.57
CA GLN A 96 -8.80 0.28 18.66
C GLN A 96 -9.36 1.71 18.75
N GLY A 97 -9.00 2.57 17.80
CA GLY A 97 -9.32 4.00 17.82
C GLY A 97 -8.25 4.93 17.22
N ASP A 98 -7.04 4.43 16.93
CA ASP A 98 -5.99 5.25 16.28
C ASP A 98 -6.38 5.67 14.85
N GLU A 99 -6.28 6.98 14.57
CA GLU A 99 -6.51 7.62 13.26
C GLU A 99 -5.70 6.93 12.14
N SER A 100 -4.52 6.44 12.48
CA SER A 100 -3.63 5.65 11.64
C SER A 100 -4.26 4.36 11.10
N ASN A 101 -4.90 3.58 11.97
CA ASN A 101 -5.57 2.32 11.62
C ASN A 101 -6.82 2.57 10.76
N ILE A 102 -7.46 3.70 11.00
CA ILE A 102 -8.62 4.20 10.26
C ILE A 102 -8.25 4.54 8.80
N LEU A 103 -7.16 5.28 8.61
CA LEU A 103 -6.67 5.65 7.28
C LEU A 103 -6.25 4.41 6.49
N LEU A 104 -5.58 3.45 7.14
CA LEU A 104 -5.26 2.16 6.54
C LEU A 104 -6.50 1.39 6.10
N ALA A 105 -7.52 1.28 6.96
CA ALA A 105 -8.77 0.60 6.61
C ALA A 105 -9.48 1.30 5.42
N THR A 106 -9.33 2.62 5.30
CA THR A 106 -9.84 3.39 4.16
C THR A 106 -9.05 3.09 2.89
N LEU A 107 -7.72 3.13 2.94
CA LEU A 107 -6.86 2.74 1.82
C LEU A 107 -7.15 1.32 1.35
N LEU A 108 -7.31 0.37 2.28
CA LEU A 108 -7.64 -1.02 1.94
C LEU A 108 -8.98 -1.12 1.19
N ARG A 109 -10.02 -0.40 1.65
CA ARG A 109 -11.32 -0.37 0.96
C ARG A 109 -11.21 0.22 -0.43
N ASP A 110 -10.43 1.29 -0.59
CA ASP A 110 -10.19 1.92 -1.89
C ASP A 110 -9.48 0.95 -2.84
N VAL A 111 -8.45 0.24 -2.36
CA VAL A 111 -7.72 -0.75 -3.14
C VAL A 111 -8.62 -1.93 -3.50
N LYS A 112 -9.41 -2.47 -2.55
CA LYS A 112 -10.38 -3.53 -2.85
C LYS A 112 -11.38 -3.10 -3.91
N ALA A 113 -11.90 -1.88 -3.85
CA ALA A 113 -12.80 -1.37 -4.88
C ALA A 113 -12.15 -1.29 -6.27
N ARG A 114 -10.85 -0.98 -6.34
CA ARG A 114 -10.09 -1.02 -7.61
C ARG A 114 -9.87 -2.45 -8.09
N GLN A 115 -9.47 -3.34 -7.18
CA GLN A 115 -9.24 -4.75 -7.47
C GLN A 115 -10.53 -5.42 -8.00
N THR A 116 -11.68 -5.13 -7.40
CA THR A 116 -12.98 -5.61 -7.89
C THR A 116 -13.26 -5.13 -9.31
N LEU A 117 -13.03 -3.85 -9.62
CA LEU A 117 -13.22 -3.35 -10.98
C LEU A 117 -12.27 -3.98 -11.99
N VAL A 118 -11.00 -4.20 -11.60
CA VAL A 118 -10.02 -4.90 -12.44
C VAL A 118 -10.47 -6.34 -12.68
N ARG A 119 -10.85 -7.06 -11.61
CA ARG A 119 -11.36 -8.42 -11.70
C ARG A 119 -12.57 -8.52 -12.62
N GLU A 120 -13.59 -7.69 -12.43
CA GLU A 120 -14.77 -7.62 -13.30
C GLU A 120 -14.39 -7.38 -14.77
N THR A 121 -13.42 -6.49 -15.03
CA THR A 121 -12.95 -6.21 -16.39
C THR A 121 -12.23 -7.41 -17.01
N LEU A 122 -11.46 -8.15 -16.21
CA LEU A 122 -10.79 -9.37 -16.66
C LEU A 122 -11.75 -10.54 -16.82
N GLU A 123 -12.82 -10.64 -16.04
CA GLU A 123 -13.86 -11.67 -16.20
C GLU A 123 -14.67 -11.49 -17.50
N GLU A 124 -14.73 -10.26 -18.02
CA GLU A 124 -15.35 -9.93 -19.31
C GLU A 124 -14.41 -10.22 -20.51
N ASP A 125 -13.14 -10.53 -20.26
CA ASP A 125 -12.12 -10.81 -21.29
C ASP A 125 -11.93 -12.34 -21.45
N ASP A 126 -12.32 -12.87 -22.61
CA ASP A 126 -12.25 -14.31 -22.93
C ASP A 126 -10.80 -14.86 -22.92
N ASP A 127 -9.80 -14.01 -23.06
CA ASP A 127 -8.37 -14.38 -23.04
C ASP A 127 -7.75 -14.28 -21.64
N ALA A 128 -8.51 -13.88 -20.61
CA ALA A 128 -7.98 -13.73 -19.26
C ALA A 128 -7.61 -15.09 -18.65
N VAL A 129 -6.38 -15.21 -18.18
CA VAL A 129 -5.84 -16.43 -17.57
C VAL A 129 -5.59 -16.21 -16.08
N GLU A 130 -5.92 -17.23 -15.28
CA GLU A 130 -5.59 -17.23 -13.87
C GLU A 130 -4.08 -17.11 -13.62
N VAL A 131 -3.73 -16.27 -12.66
CA VAL A 131 -2.38 -16.01 -12.18
C VAL A 131 -1.91 -17.20 -11.33
N LYS A 132 -1.24 -18.14 -12.01
CA LYS A 132 -0.80 -19.43 -11.45
C LYS A 132 0.15 -19.33 -10.27
N LEU A 133 0.86 -18.22 -10.09
CA LEU A 133 1.78 -18.08 -8.95
C LEU A 133 1.04 -17.99 -7.61
N VAL A 134 -0.22 -17.53 -7.60
CA VAL A 134 -0.99 -17.37 -6.36
C VAL A 134 -1.27 -18.75 -5.78
N GLY A 135 -0.77 -19.01 -4.57
CA GLY A 135 -0.86 -20.30 -3.91
C GLY A 135 0.04 -21.39 -4.48
N SER A 136 0.93 -21.09 -5.43
CA SER A 136 1.82 -22.09 -6.06
C SER A 136 2.84 -22.70 -5.09
N ALA A 137 3.19 -21.99 -4.02
CA ALA A 137 4.13 -22.42 -2.99
C ALA A 137 3.43 -22.81 -1.67
N LYS A 138 2.13 -23.12 -1.73
CA LYS A 138 1.37 -23.55 -0.57
C LYS A 138 2.01 -24.78 0.06
N GLY A 139 2.46 -24.63 1.32
CA GLY A 139 3.09 -25.71 2.08
C GLY A 139 4.62 -25.62 2.17
N ILE A 140 5.28 -24.76 1.41
CA ILE A 140 6.72 -24.49 1.61
C ILE A 140 6.91 -23.86 3.00
N ARG A 141 7.87 -24.39 3.76
CA ARG A 141 8.23 -23.91 5.11
C ARG A 141 9.70 -23.57 5.26
N ASP A 142 10.49 -23.79 4.22
CA ASP A 142 11.90 -23.42 4.16
C ASP A 142 12.10 -22.12 3.36
N ALA A 143 12.92 -21.21 3.89
CA ALA A 143 13.12 -19.90 3.29
C ALA A 143 13.94 -19.95 2.00
N ALA A 144 14.87 -20.89 1.87
CA ALA A 144 15.67 -21.05 0.66
C ALA A 144 14.82 -21.64 -0.48
N GLU A 145 13.98 -22.63 -0.17
CA GLU A 145 13.00 -23.17 -1.12
C GLU A 145 12.00 -22.09 -1.57
N LEU A 146 11.45 -21.31 -0.64
CA LEU A 146 10.52 -20.22 -0.99
C LEU A 146 11.21 -19.12 -1.80
N SER A 147 12.45 -18.75 -1.45
CA SER A 147 13.25 -17.80 -2.22
C SER A 147 13.47 -18.28 -3.66
N ALA A 148 13.78 -19.56 -3.85
CA ALA A 148 13.95 -20.14 -5.19
C ALA A 148 12.62 -20.16 -5.96
N ALA A 149 11.51 -20.48 -5.29
CA ALA A 149 10.18 -20.43 -5.89
C ALA A 149 9.79 -19.01 -6.33
N ILE A 150 10.06 -17.99 -5.51
CA ILE A 150 9.83 -16.58 -5.86
C ILE A 150 10.65 -16.21 -7.09
N ALA A 151 11.96 -16.48 -7.07
CA ALA A 151 12.85 -16.12 -8.18
C ALA A 151 12.42 -16.81 -9.49
N CYS A 152 12.05 -18.08 -9.42
CA CYS A 152 11.55 -18.84 -10.57
C CYS A 152 10.19 -18.31 -11.07
N ALA A 153 9.27 -17.94 -10.18
CA ALA A 153 7.92 -17.51 -10.56
C ALA A 153 7.92 -16.22 -11.39
N ILE A 154 8.90 -15.34 -11.17
CA ILE A 154 9.00 -14.03 -11.84
C ILE A 154 10.18 -13.92 -12.80
N ASP A 155 10.90 -15.01 -13.07
CA ASP A 155 12.14 -15.03 -13.87
C ASP A 155 13.19 -14.01 -13.38
N PHE A 156 13.40 -13.96 -12.06
CA PHE A 156 14.30 -12.99 -11.44
C PHE A 156 15.77 -13.30 -11.71
N ASP A 157 16.49 -12.30 -12.23
CA ASP A 157 17.95 -12.31 -12.33
C ASP A 157 18.56 -11.29 -11.36
N ARG A 158 19.26 -11.81 -10.34
CA ARG A 158 19.93 -10.99 -9.32
C ARG A 158 21.04 -10.12 -9.91
N ALA A 159 21.78 -10.61 -10.90
CA ALA A 159 22.84 -9.84 -11.53
C ALA A 159 22.24 -8.66 -12.33
N ALA A 160 21.17 -8.90 -13.08
CA ALA A 160 20.44 -7.86 -13.79
C ALA A 160 19.83 -6.81 -12.84
N TYR A 161 19.29 -7.25 -11.69
CA TYR A 161 18.78 -6.37 -10.63
C TYR A 161 19.89 -5.47 -10.05
N ARG A 162 21.05 -6.04 -9.72
CA ARG A 162 22.17 -5.29 -9.12
C ARG A 162 22.90 -4.40 -10.13
N ALA A 163 22.89 -4.74 -11.41
CA ALA A 163 23.45 -3.94 -12.49
C ALA A 163 22.72 -2.60 -12.71
N GLN A 164 21.51 -2.44 -12.17
CA GLN A 164 20.77 -1.17 -12.27
C GLN A 164 21.52 -0.03 -11.60
N ALA A 165 21.42 1.18 -12.16
CA ALA A 165 22.20 2.34 -11.72
C ALA A 165 21.77 2.87 -10.35
N LYS A 166 20.47 2.78 -10.04
CA LYS A 166 19.87 3.27 -8.80
C LYS A 166 18.91 2.22 -8.23
N GLY A 167 18.64 2.29 -6.92
CA GLY A 167 17.64 1.44 -6.28
C GLY A 167 16.23 1.62 -6.86
N GLU A 168 15.90 2.82 -7.37
CA GLU A 168 14.64 3.09 -8.07
C GLU A 168 14.52 2.28 -9.37
N ASP A 169 15.61 2.19 -10.13
CA ASP A 169 15.67 1.44 -11.38
C ASP A 169 15.64 -0.07 -11.09
N ALA A 170 16.28 -0.51 -10.01
CA ALA A 170 16.21 -1.88 -9.50
C ALA A 170 14.79 -2.28 -9.10
N PHE A 171 14.08 -1.40 -8.39
CA PHE A 171 12.67 -1.59 -8.08
C PHE A 171 11.80 -1.61 -9.34
N ALA A 172 12.05 -0.73 -10.31
CA ALA A 172 11.30 -0.70 -11.57
C ALA A 172 11.48 -2.01 -12.38
N TYR A 173 12.71 -2.53 -12.45
CA TYR A 173 13.00 -3.84 -13.03
C TYR A 173 12.19 -4.94 -12.34
N LEU A 174 12.27 -5.02 -11.01
CA LEU A 174 11.57 -6.04 -10.24
C LEU A 174 10.05 -5.94 -10.40
N ARG A 175 9.49 -4.73 -10.31
CA ARG A 175 8.07 -4.47 -10.53
C ARG A 175 7.62 -4.91 -11.93
N THR A 176 8.44 -4.69 -12.95
CA THR A 176 8.13 -5.11 -14.32
C THR A 176 8.00 -6.63 -14.42
N LEU A 177 8.92 -7.37 -13.78
CA LEU A 177 8.85 -8.83 -13.73
C LEU A 177 7.57 -9.33 -13.04
N VAL A 178 7.23 -8.73 -11.89
CA VAL A 178 6.03 -9.09 -11.13
C VAL A 178 4.76 -8.77 -11.90
N GLU A 179 4.66 -7.57 -12.49
CA GLU A 179 3.50 -7.16 -13.30
C GLU A 179 3.34 -8.01 -14.56
N ALA A 180 4.44 -8.47 -15.17
CA ALA A 180 4.40 -9.38 -16.32
C ALA A 180 3.80 -10.77 -15.99
N LYS A 181 3.71 -11.13 -14.71
CA LYS A 181 3.04 -12.37 -14.26
C LYS A 181 1.56 -12.17 -13.89
N GLY A 182 1.00 -11.00 -14.18
CA GLY A 182 -0.42 -10.69 -13.91
C GLY A 182 -0.69 -10.14 -12.50
N VAL A 183 0.35 -9.79 -11.74
CA VAL A 183 0.19 -9.18 -10.40
C VAL A 183 0.17 -7.66 -10.51
N PHE A 184 -0.85 -7.01 -9.95
CA PHE A 184 -0.99 -5.56 -9.96
C PHE A 184 -0.22 -4.94 -8.80
N VAL A 185 0.85 -4.20 -9.08
CA VAL A 185 1.67 -3.55 -8.04
C VAL A 185 1.32 -2.06 -7.98
N LEU A 186 0.88 -1.56 -6.82
CA LEU A 186 0.53 -0.15 -6.62
C LEU A 186 1.44 0.47 -5.55
N LEU A 187 1.80 1.74 -5.74
CA LEU A 187 2.41 2.56 -4.72
C LEU A 187 1.35 3.50 -4.15
N ALA A 188 0.98 3.28 -2.89
CA ALA A 188 -0.01 4.08 -2.20
C ALA A 188 0.28 4.09 -0.71
N GLY A 189 0.60 5.25 -0.16
CA GLY A 189 0.73 5.51 1.27
C GLY A 189 -0.27 6.55 1.80
N ASP A 190 -1.26 6.94 0.99
CA ASP A 190 -2.23 7.99 1.32
C ASP A 190 -3.63 7.67 0.78
N CYS A 191 -4.67 8.27 1.37
CA CYS A 191 -6.06 8.16 0.92
C CYS A 191 -6.40 9.21 -0.17
N GLY A 192 -5.49 9.44 -1.11
CA GLY A 192 -5.66 10.38 -2.22
C GLY A 192 -5.31 11.84 -1.92
N HIS A 193 -4.83 12.13 -0.70
CA HIS A 193 -4.34 13.45 -0.31
C HIS A 193 -3.14 13.34 0.63
N TRP A 194 -2.15 14.21 0.48
CA TRP A 194 -0.91 14.16 1.27
C TRP A 194 -1.13 14.27 2.79
N SER A 195 -2.22 14.92 3.22
CA SER A 195 -2.59 15.02 4.65
C SER A 195 -3.16 13.73 5.24
N THR A 196 -3.33 12.70 4.42
CA THR A 196 -3.79 11.35 4.83
C THR A 196 -2.67 10.33 4.66
N ALA A 197 -1.42 10.80 4.67
CA ALA A 197 -0.25 9.94 4.62
C ALA A 197 -0.24 9.03 5.86
N ILE A 198 -0.06 7.74 5.62
CA ILE A 198 -0.03 6.71 6.65
C ILE A 198 1.43 6.39 6.93
N GLU A 199 1.80 6.40 8.21
CA GLU A 199 3.15 6.13 8.67
C GLU A 199 3.61 4.70 8.29
N VAL A 200 4.91 4.56 8.06
CA VAL A 200 5.55 3.31 7.63
C VAL A 200 5.52 2.26 8.74
N GLU A 201 5.48 2.73 9.98
CA GLU A 201 5.31 1.96 11.21
C GLU A 201 3.96 1.25 11.26
N ILE A 202 2.93 1.84 10.64
CA ILE A 202 1.59 1.26 10.56
C ILE A 202 1.56 0.22 9.46
N PHE A 203 1.98 0.54 8.23
CA PHE A 203 2.08 -0.46 7.18
C PHE A 203 3.21 -0.16 6.19
N ARG A 204 3.84 -1.22 5.70
CA ARG A 204 4.85 -1.16 4.64
C ARG A 204 4.30 -1.67 3.32
N GLY A 205 3.54 -2.74 3.36
CA GLY A 205 2.83 -3.29 2.22
C GLY A 205 1.66 -4.15 2.65
N PHE A 206 0.89 -4.59 1.66
CA PHE A 206 -0.04 -5.71 1.82
C PHE A 206 -0.35 -6.34 0.46
N ALA A 207 -0.69 -7.62 0.48
CA ALA A 207 -1.16 -8.36 -0.68
C ALA A 207 -2.64 -8.74 -0.59
N ILE A 208 -3.33 -8.71 -1.73
CA ILE A 208 -4.65 -9.32 -1.95
C ILE A 208 -4.43 -10.50 -2.89
N ALA A 209 -4.48 -11.72 -2.35
CA ALA A 209 -4.42 -12.95 -3.13
C ALA A 209 -5.77 -13.20 -3.80
N ASP A 210 -5.76 -13.16 -5.12
CA ASP A 210 -6.87 -13.43 -6.00
C ASP A 210 -6.29 -14.06 -7.27
N HIS A 211 -6.89 -15.13 -7.76
CA HIS A 211 -6.34 -15.86 -8.89
C HIS A 211 -6.49 -15.14 -10.23
N LEU A 212 -7.29 -14.06 -10.31
CA LEU A 212 -7.48 -13.30 -11.55
C LEU A 212 -6.90 -11.89 -11.45
N ALA A 213 -7.09 -11.24 -10.30
CA ALA A 213 -6.61 -9.89 -10.03
C ALA A 213 -5.84 -9.82 -8.70
N PRO A 214 -4.65 -10.46 -8.58
CA PRO A 214 -3.82 -10.36 -7.39
C PRO A 214 -3.18 -8.98 -7.30
N PHE A 215 -3.24 -8.36 -6.13
CA PHE A 215 -2.70 -7.01 -5.89
C PHE A 215 -1.59 -7.04 -4.84
N ILE A 216 -0.56 -6.23 -5.06
CA ILE A 216 0.42 -5.84 -4.05
C ILE A 216 0.38 -4.32 -3.93
N VAL A 217 0.26 -3.83 -2.69
CA VAL A 217 0.35 -2.40 -2.39
C VAL A 217 1.59 -2.16 -1.55
N ILE A 218 2.36 -1.13 -1.92
CA ILE A 218 3.56 -0.70 -1.21
C ILE A 218 3.34 0.73 -0.71
N ASN A 219 3.68 0.99 0.54
CA ASN A 219 3.63 2.31 1.13
C ASN A 219 4.71 3.21 0.50
N ASP A 220 4.29 4.21 -0.25
CA ASP A 220 5.20 5.14 -0.93
C ASP A 220 5.82 6.19 -0.01
N GLN A 221 5.48 6.17 1.29
CA GLN A 221 6.11 6.97 2.34
C GLN A 221 7.41 6.36 2.89
N ASP A 222 7.64 5.05 2.64
CA ASP A 222 8.87 4.35 3.02
C ASP A 222 10.05 4.75 2.15
N ALA A 223 11.26 4.40 2.59
CA ALA A 223 12.46 4.58 1.80
C ALA A 223 12.33 3.81 0.47
N LYS A 224 12.66 4.47 -0.64
CA LYS A 224 12.67 3.82 -1.97
C LYS A 224 13.56 2.57 -2.02
N SER A 225 14.63 2.54 -1.22
CA SER A 225 15.52 1.38 -1.06
C SER A 225 14.89 0.19 -0.31
N ALA A 226 13.73 0.38 0.32
CA ALA A 226 12.96 -0.67 0.99
C ALA A 226 11.86 -1.28 0.09
N TRP A 227 11.42 -0.58 -0.96
CA TRP A 227 10.29 -1.01 -1.80
C TRP A 227 10.51 -2.36 -2.48
N ALA A 228 11.72 -2.67 -2.94
CA ALA A 228 12.02 -3.96 -3.58
C ALA A 228 11.87 -5.13 -2.60
N PHE A 229 12.31 -4.93 -1.35
CA PHE A 229 12.13 -5.93 -0.30
C PHE A 229 10.65 -6.12 0.03
N THR A 230 9.90 -5.03 0.23
CA THR A 230 8.45 -5.09 0.48
C THR A 230 7.73 -5.80 -0.66
N LEU A 231 8.05 -5.50 -1.91
CA LEU A 231 7.45 -6.18 -3.05
C LEU A 231 7.67 -7.70 -3.02
N LEU A 232 8.91 -8.15 -2.73
CA LEU A 232 9.22 -9.57 -2.63
C LEU A 232 8.56 -10.24 -1.43
N HIS A 233 8.45 -9.53 -0.30
CA HIS A 233 7.76 -10.00 0.88
C HIS A 233 6.27 -10.26 0.59
N GLU A 234 5.59 -9.27 0.00
CA GLU A 234 4.17 -9.41 -0.35
C GLU A 234 3.94 -10.46 -1.45
N LEU A 235 4.90 -10.58 -2.38
CA LEU A 235 4.88 -11.65 -3.37
C LEU A 235 5.03 -13.04 -2.73
N ALA A 236 5.86 -13.17 -1.69
CA ALA A 236 5.97 -14.41 -0.93
C ALA A 236 4.63 -14.82 -0.30
N HIS A 237 3.89 -13.85 0.27
CA HIS A 237 2.52 -14.08 0.78
C HIS A 237 1.58 -14.58 -0.32
N LEU A 238 1.61 -13.95 -1.51
CA LEU A 238 0.83 -14.43 -2.67
C LEU A 238 1.17 -15.87 -3.05
N LEU A 239 2.46 -16.22 -3.09
CA LEU A 239 2.92 -17.57 -3.44
C LEU A 239 2.47 -18.62 -2.42
N VAL A 240 2.53 -18.31 -1.13
CA VAL A 240 2.04 -19.21 -0.06
C VAL A 240 0.51 -19.33 -0.09
N GLY A 241 -0.17 -18.36 -0.71
CA GLY A 241 -1.63 -18.33 -0.87
C GLY A 241 -2.36 -17.77 0.36
N GLU A 242 -1.64 -17.08 1.24
CA GLU A 242 -2.21 -16.36 2.38
C GLU A 242 -2.34 -14.89 2.01
N THR A 243 -3.49 -14.29 2.30
CA THR A 243 -3.67 -12.85 2.11
C THR A 243 -3.18 -12.12 3.35
N GLY A 244 -2.44 -11.01 3.20
CA GLY A 244 -2.12 -10.13 4.35
C GLY A 244 -3.34 -9.46 5.00
N VAL A 245 -4.55 -9.75 4.48
CA VAL A 245 -5.85 -9.17 4.83
C VAL A 245 -6.88 -10.25 5.23
N SER A 246 -6.48 -11.53 5.32
CA SER A 246 -7.38 -12.58 5.80
C SER A 246 -7.44 -12.48 7.31
N GLY A 247 -8.64 -12.31 7.87
CA GLY A 247 -8.88 -12.35 9.31
C GLY A 247 -8.70 -13.73 9.95
N GLY A 248 -7.77 -14.53 9.43
CA GLY A 248 -7.21 -15.69 10.11
C GLY A 248 -5.94 -15.27 10.84
N THR A 249 -5.63 -15.95 11.95
CA THR A 249 -4.34 -15.79 12.62
C THR A 249 -3.25 -16.30 11.67
N PRO A 250 -2.25 -15.48 11.30
CA PRO A 250 -1.14 -15.96 10.47
C PRO A 250 -0.53 -17.22 11.09
N ALA A 251 -0.20 -18.21 10.26
CA ALA A 251 0.49 -19.39 10.75
C ALA A 251 1.78 -18.96 11.47
N ALA A 252 2.04 -19.52 12.65
CA ALA A 252 3.22 -19.17 13.44
C ALA A 252 4.49 -19.31 12.59
N GLY A 253 5.26 -18.22 12.49
CA GLY A 253 6.51 -18.19 11.71
C GLY A 253 6.36 -17.88 10.21
N LEU A 254 5.15 -17.72 9.67
CA LEU A 254 4.95 -17.37 8.25
C LEU A 254 5.60 -16.03 7.89
N GLU A 255 5.42 -15.00 8.72
CA GLU A 255 6.06 -13.71 8.47
C GLU A 255 7.59 -13.80 8.46
N GLN A 256 8.15 -14.60 9.35
CA GLN A 256 9.60 -14.80 9.40
C GLN A 256 10.08 -15.52 8.14
N LEU A 257 9.32 -16.53 7.68
CA LEU A 257 9.57 -17.25 6.44
C LEU A 257 9.53 -16.31 5.23
N CYS A 258 8.48 -15.49 5.08
CA CYS A 258 8.34 -14.52 3.98
C CYS A 258 9.47 -13.48 4.01
N ASN A 259 9.82 -12.97 5.20
CA ASN A 259 10.94 -12.03 5.39
C ASN A 259 12.28 -12.63 4.99
N ASP A 260 12.58 -13.85 5.45
CA ASP A 260 13.84 -14.53 5.14
C ASP A 260 13.94 -14.88 3.65
N ALA A 261 12.84 -15.38 3.06
CA ALA A 261 12.78 -15.71 1.65
C ALA A 261 12.94 -14.48 0.75
N ALA A 262 12.22 -13.39 1.03
CA ALA A 262 12.33 -12.14 0.29
C ALA A 262 13.76 -11.57 0.32
N ALA A 263 14.44 -11.71 1.46
CA ALA A 263 15.82 -11.27 1.57
C ALA A 263 16.81 -12.16 0.81
N ALA A 264 16.62 -13.47 0.84
CA ALA A 264 17.46 -14.44 0.14
C ALA A 264 17.38 -14.30 -1.40
N VAL A 265 16.27 -13.76 -1.92
CA VAL A 265 16.17 -13.39 -3.35
C VAL A 265 17.19 -12.30 -3.69
N LEU A 266 17.30 -11.25 -2.87
CA LEU A 266 18.15 -10.08 -3.13
C LEU A 266 19.63 -10.32 -2.80
N VAL A 267 19.92 -11.16 -1.79
CA VAL A 267 21.27 -11.36 -1.26
C VAL A 267 21.52 -12.81 -0.89
N GLU A 268 22.69 -13.34 -1.27
CA GLU A 268 23.08 -14.68 -0.84
C GLU A 268 23.61 -14.68 0.59
N ARG A 269 23.28 -15.73 1.34
CA ARG A 269 23.78 -15.92 2.71
C ARG A 269 25.30 -15.87 2.78
N ALA A 270 26.00 -16.42 1.78
CA ALA A 270 27.46 -16.42 1.73
C ALA A 270 28.03 -15.00 1.70
N GLU A 271 27.45 -14.10 0.89
CA GLU A 271 27.87 -12.69 0.80
C GLU A 271 27.75 -11.97 2.15
N VAL A 272 26.64 -12.20 2.85
CA VAL A 272 26.40 -11.60 4.18
C VAL A 272 27.39 -12.14 5.21
N VAL A 273 27.68 -13.44 5.18
CA VAL A 273 28.65 -14.07 6.10
C VAL A 273 30.05 -13.49 5.88
N GLU A 274 30.46 -13.25 4.64
CA GLU A 274 31.79 -12.73 4.33
C GLU A 274 32.00 -11.28 4.80
N LEU A 275 30.93 -10.52 5.04
CA LEU A 275 31.05 -9.18 5.66
C LEU A 275 31.71 -9.23 7.04
N ARG A 276 31.66 -10.36 7.76
CA ARG A 276 32.33 -10.52 9.07
C ARG A 276 33.82 -10.16 9.03
N TRP A 277 34.48 -10.38 7.90
CA TRP A 277 35.91 -10.11 7.72
C TRP A 277 36.21 -8.61 7.53
N LEU A 278 35.19 -7.83 7.19
CA LEU A 278 35.28 -6.38 6.97
C LEU A 278 34.81 -5.58 8.19
N LEU A 279 33.90 -6.15 8.99
CA LEU A 279 33.38 -5.51 10.20
C LEU A 279 34.43 -5.47 11.32
N ARG A 280 34.37 -4.42 12.14
CA ARG A 280 35.32 -4.14 13.23
C ARG A 280 34.64 -3.82 14.56
N ASP A 281 33.31 -3.96 14.63
CA ASP A 281 32.47 -3.58 15.77
C ASP A 281 32.69 -2.11 16.18
N SER A 282 32.68 -1.23 15.19
CA SER A 282 32.93 0.20 15.37
C SER A 282 32.16 1.04 14.34
N ASP A 283 32.17 2.37 14.47
CA ASP A 283 31.45 3.26 13.55
C ASP A 283 31.87 3.12 12.08
N SER A 284 33.07 2.58 11.79
CA SER A 284 33.49 2.30 10.40
C SER A 284 32.58 1.29 9.70
N ASP A 285 31.90 0.42 10.44
CA ASP A 285 30.99 -0.61 9.92
C ASP A 285 29.84 0.00 9.12
N ILE A 286 29.43 1.23 9.46
CA ILE A 286 28.39 1.98 8.74
C ILE A 286 28.76 2.13 7.25
N ASN A 287 30.03 2.42 6.95
CA ASN A 287 30.50 2.58 5.57
C ASN A 287 30.58 1.24 4.83
N VAL A 288 30.96 0.17 5.51
CA VAL A 288 30.97 -1.20 4.95
C VAL A 288 29.55 -1.62 4.59
N ILE A 289 28.62 -1.47 5.53
CA ILE A 289 27.20 -1.78 5.35
C ILE A 289 26.60 -0.95 4.22
N LYS A 290 26.91 0.35 4.18
CA LYS A 290 26.48 1.23 3.09
C LYS A 290 27.00 0.76 1.73
N GLY A 291 28.30 0.45 1.62
CA GLY A 291 28.89 -0.03 0.37
C GLY A 291 28.21 -1.31 -0.13
N PHE A 292 27.96 -2.26 0.77
CA PHE A 292 27.23 -3.48 0.43
C PHE A 292 25.77 -3.21 0.05
N ALA A 293 25.06 -2.37 0.80
CA ALA A 293 23.68 -1.99 0.53
C ALA A 293 23.54 -1.33 -0.86
N ASP A 294 24.48 -0.45 -1.22
CA ASP A 294 24.50 0.24 -2.52
C ASP A 294 24.75 -0.73 -3.67
N GLN A 295 25.64 -1.73 -3.50
CA GLN A 295 25.91 -2.80 -4.48
C GLN A 295 24.74 -3.76 -4.63
N ALA A 296 24.14 -4.17 -3.52
CA ALA A 296 23.00 -5.08 -3.49
C ALA A 296 21.67 -4.39 -3.80
N ARG A 297 21.64 -3.06 -3.92
CA ARG A 297 20.44 -2.23 -4.16
C ARG A 297 19.34 -2.48 -3.11
N ILE A 298 19.75 -2.50 -1.84
CA ILE A 298 18.86 -2.69 -0.69
C ILE A 298 19.09 -1.63 0.38
N SER A 299 18.25 -1.60 1.42
CA SER A 299 18.43 -0.70 2.56
C SER A 299 19.55 -1.15 3.51
N GLN A 300 20.24 -0.19 4.13
CA GLN A 300 21.27 -0.46 5.15
C GLN A 300 20.68 -1.23 6.36
N SER A 301 19.44 -0.90 6.75
CA SER A 301 18.72 -1.60 7.82
C SER A 301 18.47 -3.07 7.50
N MET A 302 18.23 -3.40 6.22
CA MET A 302 18.08 -4.78 5.77
C MET A 302 19.40 -5.56 5.87
N VAL A 303 20.52 -4.95 5.48
CA VAL A 303 21.85 -5.55 5.63
C VAL A 303 22.15 -5.83 7.10
N ALA A 304 21.90 -4.87 7.99
CA ALA A 304 22.08 -5.06 9.43
C ALA A 304 21.18 -6.17 9.99
N TYR A 305 19.93 -6.26 9.53
CA TYR A 305 19.05 -7.36 9.90
C TYR A 305 19.60 -8.71 9.42
N GLN A 306 20.09 -8.80 8.18
CA GLN A 306 20.68 -10.04 7.66
C GLN A 306 21.92 -10.46 8.44
N LEU A 307 22.82 -9.52 8.77
CA LEU A 307 24.01 -9.79 9.61
C LEU A 307 23.62 -10.37 10.97
N PHE A 308 22.55 -9.86 11.59
CA PHE A 308 22.01 -10.40 12.83
C PHE A 308 21.45 -11.81 12.64
N ARG A 309 20.66 -12.04 11.59
CA ARG A 309 20.05 -13.34 11.28
C ARG A 309 21.07 -14.44 11.05
N VAL A 310 22.20 -14.13 10.41
CA VAL A 310 23.30 -15.10 10.19
C VAL A 310 24.27 -15.21 11.37
N GLY A 311 24.07 -14.44 12.45
CA GLY A 311 24.90 -14.46 13.65
C GLY A 311 26.25 -13.75 13.52
N VAL A 312 26.43 -12.90 12.51
CA VAL A 312 27.65 -12.10 12.34
C VAL A 312 27.70 -10.94 13.34
N ILE A 313 26.54 -10.39 13.70
CA ILE A 313 26.41 -9.40 14.78
C ILE A 313 25.37 -9.84 15.81
N GLY A 314 25.55 -9.42 17.07
CA GLY A 314 24.58 -9.65 18.13
C GLY A 314 23.38 -8.69 18.08
N GLU A 315 22.33 -9.01 18.85
CA GLU A 315 21.09 -8.22 18.91
C GLU A 315 21.32 -6.76 19.35
N GLY A 316 22.25 -6.53 20.30
CA GLY A 316 22.59 -5.18 20.77
C GLY A 316 23.12 -4.29 19.64
N ARG A 317 24.12 -4.79 18.90
CA ARG A 317 24.72 -4.10 17.76
C ARG A 317 23.72 -3.89 16.61
N TRP A 318 22.87 -4.87 16.35
CA TRP A 318 21.79 -4.73 15.37
C TRP A 318 20.82 -3.60 15.72
N ARG A 319 20.37 -3.52 16.98
CA ARG A 319 19.48 -2.44 17.44
C ARG A 319 20.13 -1.07 17.30
N GLU A 320 21.41 -0.95 17.66
CA GLU A 320 22.19 0.27 17.49
C GLU A 320 22.27 0.72 16.02
N LEU A 321 22.67 -0.19 15.12
CA LEU A 321 22.75 0.08 13.68
C LEU A 321 21.40 0.46 13.08
N ARG A 322 20.33 -0.26 13.44
CA ARG A 322 18.96 0.02 13.02
C ARG A 322 18.54 1.45 13.39
N ASP A 323 18.78 1.84 14.64
CA ASP A 323 18.40 3.16 15.14
C ASP A 323 19.24 4.28 14.49
N THR A 324 20.52 4.01 14.25
CA THR A 324 21.41 4.92 13.52
C THR A 324 20.97 5.11 12.07
N PHE A 325 20.67 4.03 11.34
CA PHE A 325 20.20 4.13 9.95
C PHE A 325 18.83 4.82 9.87
N ARG A 326 17.93 4.61 10.84
CA ARG A 326 16.67 5.34 10.93
C ARG A 326 16.90 6.84 11.10
N ARG A 327 17.79 7.26 12.00
CA ARG A 327 18.14 8.69 12.20
C ARG A 327 18.74 9.32 10.94
N LEU A 328 19.64 8.61 10.27
CA LEU A 328 20.26 9.07 9.02
C LEU A 328 19.22 9.24 7.92
N TRP A 329 18.28 8.29 7.79
CA TRP A 329 17.21 8.37 6.80
C TRP A 329 16.27 9.55 7.03
N VAL A 330 15.80 9.76 8.27
CA VAL A 330 14.94 10.92 8.62
C VAL A 330 15.66 12.23 8.26
N THR A 331 16.93 12.35 8.67
CA THR A 331 17.75 13.54 8.37
C THR A 331 17.90 13.77 6.87
N GLN A 332 18.13 12.71 6.09
CA GLN A 332 18.24 12.81 4.64
C GLN A 332 16.91 13.21 3.99
N LYS A 333 15.80 12.64 4.44
CA LYS A 333 14.45 12.95 3.96
C LYS A 333 14.10 14.42 4.19
N ASP A 334 14.44 14.96 5.35
CA ASP A 334 14.20 16.38 5.67
C ASP A 334 15.06 17.31 4.81
N ARG A 335 16.34 16.97 4.59
CA ARG A 335 17.22 17.70 3.68
C ARG A 335 16.72 17.68 2.23
N GLU A 336 16.25 16.53 1.76
CA GLU A 336 15.66 16.40 0.41
C GLU A 336 14.37 17.21 0.28
N ARG A 337 13.50 17.19 1.30
CA ARG A 337 12.29 18.04 1.34
C ARG A 337 12.63 19.52 1.26
N GLU A 338 13.62 19.97 2.03
CA GLU A 338 14.04 21.37 2.02
C GLU A 338 14.64 21.76 0.66
N ARG A 339 15.53 20.93 0.10
CA ARG A 339 16.10 21.14 -1.23
C ARG A 339 15.04 21.17 -2.33
N ASN A 340 13.99 20.35 -2.21
CA ASN A 340 12.91 20.30 -3.18
C ASN A 340 11.95 21.49 -3.05
N ARG A 341 11.82 22.12 -1.87
CA ARG A 341 11.11 23.40 -1.71
C ARG A 341 11.82 24.54 -2.43
N SER A 342 13.15 24.48 -2.53
CA SER A 342 13.96 25.50 -3.20
C SER A 342 14.06 25.33 -4.73
N LYS A 343 13.52 24.24 -5.30
CA LYS A 343 13.55 23.99 -6.74
C LYS A 343 12.21 24.33 -7.36
N ASP A 344 12.22 25.15 -8.40
CA ASP A 344 11.04 25.37 -9.24
C ASP A 344 10.82 24.19 -10.19
N GLY A 345 9.58 23.67 -10.22
CA GLY A 345 9.15 22.59 -11.12
C GLY A 345 9.22 21.19 -10.51
N GLY A 346 8.06 20.68 -10.10
CA GLY A 346 7.87 19.27 -9.73
C GLY A 346 7.61 18.38 -10.96
N PRO A 347 7.71 17.05 -10.83
CA PRO A 347 7.33 16.13 -11.89
C PRO A 347 5.85 16.34 -12.26
N ASN A 348 5.52 16.19 -13.55
CA ASN A 348 4.14 16.27 -14.02
C ASN A 348 3.25 15.29 -13.24
N TRP A 349 2.09 15.75 -12.77
CA TRP A 349 1.12 14.94 -12.02
C TRP A 349 0.79 13.60 -12.69
N TYR A 350 0.64 13.58 -14.02
CA TYR A 350 0.38 12.34 -14.79
C TYR A 350 1.54 11.36 -14.73
N VAL A 351 2.79 11.83 -14.69
CA VAL A 351 3.98 10.98 -14.55
C VAL A 351 4.01 10.33 -13.18
N VAL A 352 3.80 11.13 -12.12
CA VAL A 352 3.73 10.61 -10.74
C VAL A 352 2.58 9.61 -10.60
N ARG A 353 1.42 9.92 -11.18
CA ARG A 353 0.23 9.06 -11.08
C ARG A 353 0.41 7.74 -11.83
N ARG A 354 0.99 7.77 -13.04
CA ARG A 354 1.33 6.54 -13.77
C ARG A 354 2.33 5.69 -12.99
N HIS A 355 3.36 6.31 -12.43
CA HIS A 355 4.33 5.62 -11.58
C HIS A 355 3.66 5.00 -10.34
N ARG A 356 2.74 5.70 -9.68
CA ARG A 356 2.00 5.14 -8.53
C ARG A 356 1.13 3.95 -8.92
N LEU A 357 0.44 4.02 -10.05
CA LEU A 357 -0.50 2.98 -10.49
C LEU A 357 0.17 1.72 -11.05
N GLY A 358 1.28 1.87 -11.78
CA GLY A 358 1.94 0.74 -12.43
C GLY A 358 1.43 0.47 -13.82
N SER A 359 2.17 -0.32 -14.58
CA SER A 359 1.87 -0.55 -16.00
C SER A 359 0.69 -1.50 -16.18
N ALA A 360 0.58 -2.53 -15.32
CA ALA A 360 -0.47 -3.54 -15.40
C ALA A 360 -1.89 -2.95 -15.34
N ILE A 361 -2.20 -2.16 -14.30
CA ILE A 361 -3.56 -1.59 -14.16
C ILE A 361 -3.86 -0.54 -15.25
N LEU A 362 -2.84 0.17 -15.72
CA LEU A 362 -3.00 1.11 -16.85
C LEU A 362 -3.25 0.36 -18.16
N ALA A 363 -2.66 -0.82 -18.35
CA ALA A 363 -2.88 -1.67 -19.51
C ALA A 363 -4.33 -2.19 -19.52
N VAL A 364 -4.81 -2.75 -18.41
CA VAL A 364 -6.21 -3.19 -18.27
C VAL A 364 -7.19 -2.04 -18.54
N ALA A 365 -6.96 -0.87 -17.93
CA ALA A 365 -7.84 0.28 -18.15
C ALA A 365 -7.80 0.79 -19.60
N ARG A 366 -6.65 0.71 -20.27
CA ARG A 366 -6.54 1.10 -21.69
C ARG A 366 -7.26 0.12 -22.60
N GLN A 367 -7.06 -1.18 -22.38
CA GLN A 367 -7.70 -2.23 -23.16
C GLN A 367 -9.21 -2.17 -22.99
N GLY A 368 -9.71 -2.17 -21.75
CA GLY A 368 -11.14 -2.13 -21.49
C GLY A 368 -11.83 -0.86 -22.00
N MET A 369 -11.12 0.27 -22.05
CA MET A 369 -11.64 1.50 -22.67
C MET A 369 -11.67 1.41 -24.20
N ALA A 370 -10.76 0.64 -24.82
CA ALA A 370 -10.65 0.49 -26.26
C ALA A 370 -11.68 -0.51 -26.81
N ASP A 371 -11.95 -1.60 -26.09
CA ASP A 371 -12.96 -2.60 -26.46
C ASP A 371 -14.39 -2.25 -26.00
N GLY A 372 -14.52 -1.30 -25.07
CA GLY A 372 -15.81 -0.81 -24.58
C GLY A 372 -16.36 -1.52 -23.33
N SER A 373 -15.65 -2.51 -22.77
CA SER A 373 -15.97 -3.17 -21.50
C SER A 373 -15.90 -2.19 -20.30
N LEU A 374 -15.04 -1.17 -20.40
CA LEU A 374 -14.81 -0.19 -19.35
C LEU A 374 -15.26 1.21 -19.78
N THR A 375 -16.29 1.73 -19.11
CA THR A 375 -16.71 3.13 -19.29
C THR A 375 -15.70 4.11 -18.68
N PRO A 376 -15.62 5.37 -19.16
CA PRO A 376 -14.74 6.39 -18.57
C PRO A 376 -14.92 6.58 -17.06
N THR A 377 -16.15 6.43 -16.55
CA THR A 377 -16.46 6.56 -15.13
C THR A 377 -15.94 5.36 -14.32
N ARG A 378 -16.11 4.13 -14.83
CA ARG A 378 -15.51 2.92 -14.19
C ARG A 378 -13.98 3.01 -14.22
N ALA A 379 -13.40 3.41 -15.35
CA ALA A 379 -11.96 3.63 -15.50
C ALA A 379 -11.43 4.68 -14.50
N ALA A 380 -12.15 5.79 -14.30
CA ALA A 380 -11.75 6.81 -13.33
C ALA A 380 -11.69 6.24 -11.90
N ARG A 381 -12.68 5.42 -11.52
CA ARG A 381 -12.72 4.76 -10.22
C ARG A 381 -11.61 3.72 -10.07
N MET A 382 -11.37 2.89 -11.08
CA MET A 382 -10.29 1.91 -11.13
C MET A 382 -8.90 2.57 -10.96
N LEU A 383 -8.67 3.70 -11.63
CA LEU A 383 -7.40 4.44 -11.59
C LEU A 383 -7.32 5.41 -10.39
N GLY A 384 -8.42 5.57 -9.65
CA GLY A 384 -8.56 6.51 -8.53
C GLY A 384 -8.35 7.97 -8.92
N VAL A 385 -8.83 8.38 -10.10
CA VAL A 385 -8.72 9.73 -10.65
C VAL A 385 -10.10 10.30 -11.01
N LYS A 386 -10.16 11.60 -11.31
CA LYS A 386 -11.39 12.21 -11.86
C LYS A 386 -11.61 11.73 -13.31
N PRO A 387 -12.87 11.59 -13.77
CA PRO A 387 -13.17 11.14 -15.14
C PRO A 387 -12.44 11.92 -16.24
N MET A 388 -12.32 13.25 -16.09
CA MET A 388 -11.61 14.10 -17.05
C MET A 388 -10.11 13.80 -17.18
N ASN A 389 -9.52 13.14 -16.18
CA ASN A 389 -8.10 12.82 -16.15
C ASN A 389 -7.81 11.42 -16.71
N VAL A 390 -8.82 10.62 -17.05
CA VAL A 390 -8.64 9.25 -17.53
C VAL A 390 -7.90 9.22 -18.87
N TYR A 391 -8.42 9.90 -19.89
CA TYR A 391 -7.79 9.92 -21.22
C TYR A 391 -6.35 10.47 -21.20
N PRO A 392 -6.07 11.62 -20.56
CA PRO A 392 -4.69 12.12 -20.49
C PRO A 392 -3.74 11.22 -19.69
N LEU A 393 -4.25 10.46 -18.72
CA LEU A 393 -3.46 9.51 -17.93
C LEU A 393 -3.13 8.24 -18.72
N LEU A 394 -4.04 7.78 -19.58
CA LEU A 394 -3.87 6.59 -20.42
C LEU A 394 -3.13 6.89 -21.73
N ALA A 395 -3.13 8.15 -22.17
CA ALA A 395 -2.39 8.60 -23.34
C ALA A 395 -0.90 8.26 -23.19
N GLU A 396 -0.33 7.65 -24.24
CA GLU A 396 1.11 7.39 -24.24
C GLU A 396 1.87 8.71 -24.11
N PRO A 397 2.96 8.74 -23.32
CA PRO A 397 3.85 9.88 -23.35
C PRO A 397 4.34 10.04 -24.79
N ARG A 398 4.02 11.17 -25.44
CA ARG A 398 4.60 11.53 -26.73
C ARG A 398 6.12 11.39 -26.56
N ARG A 399 6.72 10.40 -27.23
CA ARG A 399 8.17 10.37 -27.39
C ARG A 399 8.53 11.72 -27.99
N ALA A 400 9.38 12.49 -27.30
CA ALA A 400 10.04 13.60 -27.96
C ALA A 400 10.78 12.98 -29.14
N THR A 401 10.27 13.20 -30.34
CA THR A 401 10.98 12.89 -31.57
C THR A 401 12.25 13.74 -31.56
N ALA A 402 13.39 13.03 -31.46
CA ALA A 402 14.79 13.41 -31.65
C ALA A 402 15.17 14.89 -31.53
#